data_AF-A0A846NEJ9-F1
#
_entry.id   AF-A0A846NEJ9-F1
#
_cell.length_a   1.000
_cell.length_b   1.000
_cell.length_c   1.000
_cell.angle_alpha   90.00
_cell.angle_beta   90.00
_cell.angle_gamma   90.00
#
_symmetry.space_group_name_H-M   'P 1'
#
loop_
_entity.id
_entity.type
_entity.pdbx_description
1 polymer ?
#
loop_
_entity_poly.entity_id
_entity_poly.type
_entity_poly.pdbx_seq_one_letter_code
_entity_poly.pdbx_strand_id
1 'polypeptide(L)' 'ENDPHQLIEGIIIASYAIGAHQAYIYIRGEFYFGAERLKQAIAECYQKGYLGKNILGSGFNLDLDIYRGGGAYVC' A
#
# COMPACT_ATOMS: atom_id res chain seq x y z
N GLU A 1 2.26 1.65 -12.79
CA GLU A 1 3.53 0.90 -12.60
C GLU A 1 4.78 1.78 -12.46
N ASN A 2 4.74 3.06 -12.86
CA ASN A 2 5.94 3.91 -12.89
C ASN A 2 6.05 4.88 -11.69
N ASP A 3 4.99 5.00 -10.89
CA ASP A 3 5.01 5.75 -9.63
C ASP A 3 4.16 5.04 -8.55
N PRO A 4 4.67 3.96 -7.95
CA PRO A 4 3.97 3.25 -6.88
C PRO A 4 3.90 4.06 -5.58
N HIS A 5 4.83 4.99 -5.35
CA HIS A 5 4.86 5.78 -4.12
C HIS A 5 3.72 6.79 -4.05
N GLN A 6 3.36 7.42 -5.17
CA GLN A 6 2.20 8.29 -5.23
C GLN A 6 0.90 7.57 -4.84
N LEU A 7 0.73 6.30 -5.26
CA LEU A 7 -0.42 5.49 -4.85
C LEU A 7 -0.41 5.23 -3.32
N ILE A 8 0.75 4.86 -2.78
CA ILE A 8 0.92 4.57 -1.35
C ILE A 8 0.65 5.83 -0.51
N GLU A 9 1.12 7.00 -0.94
CA GLU A 9 0.83 8.29 -0.30
C GLU A 9 -0.68 8.58 -0.27
N GLY A 10 -1.37 8.36 -1.39
CA GLY A 10 -2.83 8.50 -1.45
C GLY A 10 -3.55 7.57 -0.46
N ILE A 11 -3.06 6.34 -0.30
CA ILE A 11 -3.59 5.38 0.69
C ILE A 11 -3.35 5.88 2.12
N ILE A 12 -2.16 6.39 2.42
CA ILE A 12 -1.84 6.95 3.74
C ILE A 12 -2.79 8.11 4.08
N ILE A 13 -2.99 9.05 3.15
CA ILE A 13 -3.87 10.20 3.33
C ILE A 13 -5.32 9.75 3.54
N ALA A 14 -5.82 8.83 2.70
CA ALA A 14 -7.18 8.33 2.80
C ALA A 14 -7.41 7.58 4.12
N SER A 15 -6.49 6.71 4.51
CA SER A 15 -6.55 5.98 5.78
C SER A 15 -6.53 6.90 6.98
N TYR A 16 -5.68 7.94 6.97
CA TYR A 16 -5.64 8.95 8.02
C TYR A 16 -6.98 9.70 8.12
N ALA A 17 -7.55 10.13 6.99
CA ALA A 17 -8.80 10.86 6.95
C ALA A 17 -10.00 10.08 7.52
N ILE A 18 -10.00 8.74 7.38
CA ILE A 18 -11.09 7.88 7.86
C ILE A 18 -10.76 7.13 9.17
N GLY A 19 -9.56 7.31 9.72
CA GLY A 19 -9.10 6.60 10.92
C GLY A 19 -8.83 5.10 10.72
N ALA A 20 -8.56 4.67 9.49
CA ALA A 20 -8.19 3.28 9.20
C ALA A 20 -6.72 3.02 9.53
N HIS A 21 -6.45 1.90 10.21
CA HIS A 21 -5.08 1.51 10.62
C HIS A 21 -4.55 0.32 9.82
N GLN A 22 -5.33 -0.20 8.88
CA GLN A 22 -4.98 -1.28 7.97
C GLN A 22 -5.53 -0.95 6.58
N ALA A 23 -4.72 -1.17 5.55
CA ALA A 23 -5.10 -1.00 4.16
C ALA A 23 -4.66 -2.21 3.32
N TYR A 24 -5.36 -2.42 2.22
CA TYR A 24 -5.12 -3.52 1.30
C TYR A 24 -5.16 -3.04 -0.14
N ILE A 25 -4.14 -3.39 -0.91
CA ILE A 25 -4.14 -3.24 -2.37
C ILE A 25 -4.54 -4.57 -2.97
N TYR A 26 -5.69 -4.62 -3.63
CA TYR A 26 -6.02 -5.72 -4.52
C TYR A 26 -5.57 -5.37 -5.93
N ILE A 27 -4.55 -6.07 -6.42
CA ILE A 27 -4.06 -5.92 -7.79
C ILE A 27 -4.52 -7.09 -8.64
N ARG A 28 -4.88 -6.78 -9.89
CA ARG A 28 -5.23 -7.78 -10.88
C ARG A 28 -4.09 -8.81 -11.04
N GLY A 29 -4.44 -10.10 -11.08
CA GLY A 29 -3.48 -11.21 -11.08
C GLY A 29 -2.45 -11.14 -12.21
N GLU A 30 -2.89 -10.71 -13.38
CA GLU A 30 -2.10 -10.61 -14.62
C GLU A 30 -1.01 -9.53 -14.55
N PHE A 31 -1.09 -8.57 -13.61
CA PHE A 31 -0.11 -7.50 -13.44
C PHE A 31 1.05 -7.93 -12.53
N TYR A 32 1.80 -8.95 -12.96
CA TYR A 32 2.94 -9.48 -12.19
C TYR A 32 3.98 -8.40 -11.86
N PHE A 33 4.47 -7.68 -12.87
CA PHE A 33 5.51 -6.66 -12.68
C PHE A 33 5.03 -5.49 -11.82
N GLY A 34 3.79 -5.03 -12.04
CA GLY A 34 3.16 -4.02 -11.20
C GLY A 34 3.07 -4.44 -9.73
N ALA A 35 2.72 -5.71 -9.46
CA ALA A 35 2.64 -6.24 -8.10
C ALA A 35 4.01 -6.30 -7.42
N GLU A 36 5.05 -6.76 -8.12
CA GLU A 36 6.41 -6.80 -7.56
C GLU A 36 6.98 -5.40 -7.30
N ARG A 37 6.73 -4.43 -8.20
CA ARG A 37 7.11 -3.03 -7.97
C ARG A 37 6.38 -2.43 -6.76
N LEU A 38 5.10 -2.72 -6.59
CA LEU A 38 4.34 -2.26 -5.41
C LEU A 38 4.87 -2.90 -4.13
N LYS A 39 5.16 -4.20 -4.12
CA LYS A 39 5.77 -4.86 -2.96
C LYS A 39 7.09 -4.21 -2.57
N GLN A 40 7.94 -3.91 -3.55
CA GLN A 40 9.21 -3.22 -3.30
C GLN A 40 8.96 -1.81 -2.71
N ALA A 41 8.09 -1.03 -3.32
CA ALA A 41 7.77 0.31 -2.83
C ALA A 41 7.17 0.31 -1.41
N ILE A 42 6.31 -0.67 -1.11
CA ILE A 42 5.75 -0.88 0.24
C ILE A 42 6.90 -1.16 1.23
N ALA A 43 7.81 -2.07 0.90
CA ALA A 43 8.97 -2.38 1.75
C ALA A 43 9.86 -1.15 1.99
N GLU A 44 10.11 -0.34 0.96
CA GLU A 44 10.85 0.92 1.07
C GLU A 44 10.14 1.93 1.99
N CYS A 45 8.81 2.03 1.91
CA CYS A 45 8.01 2.87 2.79
C CYS A 45 8.06 2.41 4.25
N TYR A 46 8.04 1.09 4.51
CA TYR A 46 8.27 0.55 5.86
C TYR A 46 9.68 0.88 6.37
N GLN A 47 10.71 0.71 5.55
CA GLN A 47 12.10 1.03 5.91
C GLN A 47 12.32 2.51 6.22
N LYS A 48 11.63 3.40 5.50
CA LYS A 48 11.71 4.86 5.70
C LYS A 48 10.77 5.38 6.80
N GLY A 49 9.95 4.52 7.41
CA GLY A 49 8.99 4.91 8.46
C GLY A 49 7.78 5.69 7.94
N TYR A 50 7.43 5.52 6.66
CA TYR A 50 6.21 6.05 6.04
C TYR A 50 5.00 5.11 6.21
N LEU A 51 5.25 3.85 6.58
CA LEU A 51 4.24 2.85 6.94
C LEU A 51 4.66 2.15 8.24
N GLY A 52 3.71 1.47 8.87
CA GLY A 52 3.90 0.77 10.14
C GLY A 52 3.50 1.61 11.33
N LYS A 53 4.27 1.50 12.42
CA LYS A 53 3.94 2.14 13.70
C LYS A 53 4.46 3.57 13.79
N ASN A 54 3.64 4.44 14.36
CA ASN A 54 3.96 5.83 14.69
C ASN A 54 4.63 6.55 13.52
N ILE A 55 3.95 6.55 12.36
CA ILE A 55 4.47 7.08 11.09
C ILE A 55 5.00 8.49 11.32
N LEU A 56 6.31 8.68 11.11
CA LEU A 56 7.03 9.94 11.32
C LEU A 56 6.78 10.63 12.68
N GLY A 57 6.46 9.87 13.73
CA GLY A 57 6.18 10.41 15.07
C GLY A 57 4.79 11.03 15.23
N SER A 58 3.87 10.81 14.28
CA SER A 58 2.52 11.39 14.27
C SER A 58 1.53 10.80 15.28
N GLY A 59 1.86 9.67 15.91
CA GLY A 59 0.94 8.86 16.70
C GLY A 59 0.00 7.98 15.88
N PHE A 60 0.03 8.07 14.55
CA PHE A 60 -0.79 7.27 13.64
C PHE A 60 -0.05 6.01 13.19
N ASN A 61 -0.79 4.90 13.08
CA ASN A 61 -0.26 3.62 12.60
C ASN A 61 -1.03 3.22 11.34
N LEU A 62 -0.32 2.68 10.35
CA LEU A 62 -0.95 2.12 9.16
C LEU A 62 -0.13 0.96 8.61
N ASP A 63 -0.75 -0.21 8.58
CA ASP A 63 -0.22 -1.38 7.89
C ASP A 63 -0.84 -1.51 6.48
N LEU A 64 -0.03 -1.95 5.51
CA LEU A 64 -0.42 -2.02 4.10
C LEU A 64 0.06 -3.34 3.48
N ASP A 65 -0.90 -4.15 3.05
CA ASP A 65 -0.65 -5.42 2.37
C ASP A 65 -1.15 -5.40 0.92
N ILE A 66 -0.60 -6.28 0.09
CA ILE A 66 -0.98 -6.44 -1.31
C ILE A 66 -1.40 -7.88 -1.62
N TYR A 67 -2.57 -8.02 -2.24
CA TYR A 67 -3.10 -9.28 -2.71
C TYR A 67 -3.24 -9.27 -4.22
N ARG A 68 -2.84 -10.37 -4.86
CA ARG A 68 -2.99 -10.58 -6.30
C ARG A 68 -4.23 -11.41 -6.57
N GLY A 69 -5.05 -10.95 -7.51
CA GLY A 69 -6.26 -11.64 -7.95
C GLY A 69 -6.01 -12.91 -8.74
N GLY A 70 -7.07 -13.71 -8.90
CA GLY A 70 -7.06 -14.99 -9.64
C GLY A 70 -7.40 -14.88 -11.14
N GLY A 71 -7.48 -13.68 -11.70
CA GLY A 71 -7.80 -13.47 -13.12
C GLY A 71 -9.31 -13.40 -13.45
N ALA A 72 -10.14 -13.02 -12.47
CA ALA A 72 -11.57 -12.80 -12.69
C ALA A 72 -11.90 -11.30 -12.69
N TYR A 73 -12.76 -10.89 -13.63
CA TYR A 73 -13.19 -9.50 -13.80
C TYR A 73 -14.12 -9.00 -12.68
N VAL A 74 -14.87 -9.91 -12.05
CA VAL A 74 -15.91 -9.62 -11.05
C VAL A 74 -15.39 -9.64 -9.59
N CYS A 75 -14.07 -9.58 -9.41
CA CYS A 75 -13.43 -9.69 -8.10
C CYS A 75 -13.35 -8.37 -7.33
#